data_AF-A0A367KQR5-F1
#
_entry.id   AF-A0A367KQR5-F1
#
_cell.length_a   1.000
_cell.length_b   1.000
_cell.length_c   1.000
_cell.angle_alpha   90.00
_cell.angle_beta   90.00
_cell.angle_gamma   90.00
#
_symmetry.space_group_name_H-M   'P 1'
#
loop_
_entity.id
_entity.type
_entity.pdbx_description
1 polymer ?
#
loop_
_entity_poly.entity_id
_entity_poly.type
_entity_poly.pdbx_seq_one_letter_code
_entity_poly.pdbx_strand_id
1 'polypeptide(L)'
;MTTVINADLVPIRERGKFQSYGNIAFTVGSILGAPLGGFLTDTLGWRSCFYLNLPFLLITIYVASKLMTNYNLEENTTETIRERLNRIDYAGATTVVIAVICFLVATSLGGNIKPWSDPIVLGFFAGAILFTLLFCVIEAKFALHPLMPWHIITSRTPFACAMVNLWCLMATSAVIYITPLFFQALLGLSPSLAGIYFTPKVIFVCIGSIYAGQYMSRTGEFRKITIAAAILSMIAMFGYTSWTPETNKLFMFVCLAADGLAMGIVITAILIGLHSCVAHSEMATITSMSYLFRSVGGVIGVSLTSAIFQGVVKHILVQQIKGPDAELYIEIARKSMTEVRNLLPPDILDVVLDSYQVALRYTYASCAIMSCLTLFSSLLIQGGDLHTRK
;
A
#
# COMPACT_ATOMS: atom_id res chain seq x y z
N MET A 1 8.18 -12.98 5.64
CA MET A 1 9.10 -13.77 6.50
C MET A 1 8.39 -14.93 7.17
N THR A 2 7.26 -14.73 7.87
CA THR A 2 6.45 -15.84 8.43
C THR A 2 6.03 -16.88 7.39
N THR A 3 5.71 -16.45 6.18
CA THR A 3 5.37 -17.33 5.04
C THR A 3 6.51 -18.25 4.61
N VAL A 4 7.76 -17.78 4.69
CA VAL A 4 8.95 -18.57 4.29
C VAL A 4 9.27 -19.59 5.37
N ILE A 5 9.30 -19.16 6.63
CA ILE A 5 9.48 -20.05 7.80
C ILE A 5 8.41 -21.15 7.82
N ASN A 6 7.16 -20.81 7.50
CA ASN A 6 6.07 -21.78 7.43
C ASN A 6 6.24 -22.75 6.25
N ALA A 7 6.76 -22.29 5.10
CA ALA A 7 7.06 -23.18 3.98
C ALA A 7 8.18 -24.16 4.34
N ASP A 8 9.19 -23.72 5.08
CA ASP A 8 10.35 -24.53 5.45
C ASP A 8 10.04 -25.54 6.57
N LEU A 9 9.23 -25.16 7.56
CA LEU A 9 8.91 -26.00 8.72
C LEU A 9 7.76 -26.99 8.48
N VAL A 10 6.79 -26.65 7.63
CA VAL A 10 5.54 -27.40 7.51
C VAL A 10 5.51 -28.24 6.22
N PRO A 11 5.21 -29.55 6.32
CA PRO A 11 5.03 -30.42 5.15
C PRO A 11 3.99 -29.85 4.18
N ILE A 12 4.23 -29.98 2.87
CA ILE A 12 3.40 -29.41 1.79
C ILE A 12 1.90 -29.66 2.00
N ARG A 13 1.54 -30.85 2.49
CA ARG A 13 0.17 -31.30 2.72
C ARG A 13 -0.57 -30.52 3.81
N GLU A 14 0.16 -29.93 4.75
CA GLU A 14 -0.39 -29.17 5.89
C GLU A 14 -0.17 -27.65 5.77
N ARG A 15 0.66 -27.19 4.82
CA ARG A 15 0.95 -25.77 4.60
C ARG A 15 -0.31 -24.92 4.47
N GLY A 16 -1.36 -25.44 3.82
CA GLY A 16 -2.64 -24.75 3.70
C GLY A 16 -3.32 -24.45 5.05
N LYS A 17 -3.23 -25.37 6.03
CA LYS A 17 -3.78 -25.17 7.38
C LYS A 17 -3.01 -24.10 8.15
N PHE A 18 -1.68 -24.19 8.15
CA PHE A 18 -0.84 -23.22 8.84
C PHE A 18 -0.88 -21.82 8.20
N GLN A 19 -0.95 -21.76 6.87
CA GLN A 19 -1.15 -20.50 6.14
C GLN A 19 -2.49 -19.86 6.51
N SER A 20 -3.53 -20.69 6.73
CA SER A 20 -4.85 -20.22 7.19
C SER A 20 -4.79 -19.65 8.61
N TYR A 21 -4.06 -20.28 9.55
CA TYR A 21 -3.84 -19.70 10.89
C TYR A 21 -3.14 -18.35 10.84
N GLY A 22 -2.11 -18.21 10.00
CA GLY A 22 -1.43 -16.93 9.77
C GLY A 22 -2.37 -15.86 9.22
N ASN A 23 -3.22 -16.21 8.25
CA ASN A 23 -4.22 -15.30 7.69
C ASN A 23 -5.30 -14.90 8.72
N ILE A 24 -5.71 -15.81 9.61
CA ILE A 24 -6.63 -15.48 10.71
C ILE A 24 -5.98 -14.49 11.68
N ALA A 25 -4.75 -14.73 12.10
CA ALA A 25 -4.02 -13.80 12.97
C ALA A 25 -3.85 -12.41 12.32
N PHE A 26 -3.51 -12.37 11.03
CA PHE A 26 -3.44 -11.13 10.25
C PHE A 26 -4.80 -10.42 10.17
N THR A 27 -5.88 -11.17 9.96
CA THR A 27 -7.26 -10.64 9.88
C THR A 27 -7.69 -10.03 11.22
N VAL A 28 -7.54 -10.78 12.31
CA VAL A 28 -7.89 -10.33 13.66
C VAL A 28 -7.06 -9.09 14.04
N GLY A 29 -5.74 -9.13 13.80
CA GLY A 29 -4.86 -8.00 14.05
C GLY A 29 -5.23 -6.76 13.24
N SER A 30 -5.58 -6.93 11.95
CA SER A 30 -5.98 -5.82 11.10
C SER A 30 -7.30 -5.21 11.56
N ILE A 31 -8.30 -6.02 11.93
CA ILE A 31 -9.63 -5.56 12.37
C ILE A 31 -9.51 -4.80 13.70
N LEU A 32 -8.76 -5.35 14.65
CA LEU A 32 -8.59 -4.74 15.97
C LEU A 32 -7.62 -3.55 15.96
N GLY A 33 -6.70 -3.49 14.98
CA GLY A 33 -5.63 -2.50 14.94
C GLY A 33 -6.11 -1.05 14.86
N ALA A 34 -7.05 -0.74 13.97
CA ALA A 34 -7.53 0.65 13.81
C ALA A 34 -8.32 1.16 15.03
N PRO A 35 -9.30 0.42 15.59
CA PRO A 35 -9.99 0.85 16.81
C PRO A 35 -9.08 0.90 18.05
N LEU A 36 -8.23 -0.11 18.26
CA LEU A 36 -7.31 -0.13 19.42
C LEU A 36 -6.27 0.99 19.33
N GLY A 37 -5.72 1.24 18.13
CA GLY A 37 -4.78 2.34 17.90
C GLY A 37 -5.41 3.71 18.17
N GLY A 38 -6.67 3.90 17.75
CA GLY A 38 -7.45 5.10 18.06
C GLY A 38 -7.68 5.27 19.57
N PHE A 39 -8.11 4.20 20.25
CA PHE A 39 -8.35 4.20 21.69
C PHE A 39 -7.09 4.51 22.51
N LEU A 40 -5.95 3.92 22.13
CA LEU A 40 -4.66 4.18 22.77
C LEU A 40 -4.21 5.62 22.54
N THR A 41 -4.44 6.15 21.34
CA THR A 41 -4.10 7.54 21.02
C THR A 41 -4.92 8.52 21.86
N ASP A 42 -6.21 8.24 22.06
CA ASP A 42 -7.12 9.10 22.83
C ASP A 42 -6.83 9.06 24.34
N THR A 43 -6.37 7.93 24.90
CA THR A 43 -6.21 7.74 26.35
C THR A 43 -4.77 7.93 26.85
N LEU A 44 -3.81 7.31 26.18
CA LEU A 44 -2.41 7.22 26.60
C LEU A 44 -1.46 7.95 25.64
N GLY A 45 -2.01 8.66 24.65
CA GLY A 45 -1.28 9.36 23.60
C GLY A 45 -0.74 8.45 22.50
N TRP A 46 -0.45 9.04 21.35
CA TRP A 46 -0.01 8.34 20.13
C TRP A 46 1.25 7.48 20.32
N ARG A 47 2.12 7.82 21.29
CA ARG A 47 3.35 7.05 21.58
C ARG A 47 3.06 5.63 22.06
N SER A 48 1.93 5.43 22.73
CA SER A 48 1.51 4.14 23.29
C SER A 48 1.23 3.09 22.22
N CYS A 49 0.88 3.53 21.00
CA CYS A 49 0.76 2.66 19.83
C CYS A 49 2.09 1.95 19.50
N PHE A 50 3.24 2.57 19.78
CA PHE A 50 4.55 1.93 19.59
C PHE A 50 4.91 0.97 20.72
N TYR A 51 4.61 1.35 21.97
CA TYR A 51 4.89 0.49 23.12
C TYR A 51 4.08 -0.80 23.12
N LEU A 52 2.84 -0.77 22.62
CA LEU A 52 2.02 -1.98 22.48
C LEU A 52 2.67 -3.04 21.58
N ASN A 53 3.45 -2.64 20.58
CA ASN A 53 4.11 -3.57 19.66
C ASN A 53 5.31 -4.29 20.30
N LEU A 54 6.01 -3.66 21.25
CA LEU A 54 7.20 -4.22 21.91
C LEU A 54 6.99 -5.60 22.55
N PRO A 55 5.95 -5.86 23.38
CA PRO A 55 5.78 -7.17 24.00
C PRO A 55 5.59 -8.29 22.96
N PHE A 56 4.81 -8.05 21.90
CA PHE A 56 4.65 -9.04 20.82
C PHE A 56 5.96 -9.30 20.07
N LEU A 57 6.77 -8.27 19.89
CA LEU A 57 8.09 -8.36 19.24
C LEU A 57 9.06 -9.18 20.11
N LEU A 58 9.09 -8.94 21.42
CA LEU A 58 9.88 -9.71 22.39
C LEU A 58 9.44 -11.18 22.46
N ILE A 59 8.14 -11.45 22.49
CA ILE A 59 7.61 -12.82 22.45
C ILE A 59 8.02 -13.52 21.16
N THR A 60 7.93 -12.83 20.02
CA THR A 60 8.32 -13.40 18.72
C THR A 60 9.81 -13.72 18.68
N ILE A 61 10.66 -12.81 19.17
CA ILE A 61 12.11 -13.04 19.30
C ILE A 61 12.38 -14.22 20.23
N TYR A 62 11.69 -14.30 21.37
CA TYR A 62 11.85 -15.39 22.33
C TYR A 62 11.48 -16.74 21.72
N VAL A 63 10.31 -16.85 21.08
CA VAL A 63 9.86 -18.08 20.42
C VAL A 63 10.80 -18.48 19.29
N ALA A 64 11.21 -17.53 18.44
CA ALA A 64 12.12 -17.80 17.33
C ALA A 64 13.52 -18.23 17.80
N SER A 65 14.05 -17.64 18.88
CA SER A 65 15.41 -17.93 19.37
C SER A 65 15.49 -19.17 20.28
N LYS A 66 14.44 -19.47 21.04
CA LYS A 66 14.47 -20.54 22.06
C LYS A 66 13.62 -21.76 21.74
N LEU A 67 12.49 -21.60 21.03
CA LEU A 67 11.57 -22.72 20.74
C LEU A 67 11.77 -23.31 19.34
N MET A 68 12.22 -22.52 18.36
CA MET A 68 12.48 -22.99 16.99
C MET A 68 13.90 -23.56 16.83
N THR A 69 14.26 -24.56 17.62
CA THR A 69 15.58 -25.23 17.58
C THR A 69 15.61 -26.51 16.74
N ASN A 70 14.46 -27.16 16.49
CA ASN A 70 14.36 -28.39 15.69
C ASN A 70 13.66 -28.12 14.35
N TYR A 71 14.37 -27.51 13.40
CA TYR A 71 13.88 -27.42 12.02
C TYR A 71 14.48 -28.54 11.16
N ASN A 72 13.62 -29.34 10.53
CA ASN A 72 13.98 -30.36 9.54
C ASN A 72 14.39 -29.74 8.20
N LEU A 73 15.24 -28.72 8.22
CA LEU A 73 15.95 -28.31 7.02
C LEU A 73 17.15 -29.24 6.92
N GLU A 74 17.22 -30.04 5.86
CA GLU A 74 18.49 -30.60 5.42
C GLU A 74 19.43 -29.40 5.27
N GLU A 75 20.29 -29.22 6.27
CA GLU A 75 21.28 -28.18 6.25
C GLU A 75 22.23 -28.57 5.12
N ASN A 76 21.97 -28.07 3.91
CA ASN A 76 22.91 -28.08 2.81
C ASN A 76 24.12 -27.25 3.29
N THR A 77 24.97 -27.94 4.05
CA THR A 77 26.06 -27.47 4.92
C THR A 77 27.33 -27.21 4.12
N THR A 78 27.24 -27.25 2.79
CA THR A 78 28.39 -27.05 1.90
C THR A 78 28.62 -25.59 1.55
N GLU A 79 27.63 -24.71 1.72
CA GLU A 79 27.76 -23.29 1.36
C GLU A 79 28.15 -22.42 2.55
N THR A 80 29.29 -21.73 2.43
CA THR A 80 29.76 -20.78 3.44
C THR A 80 28.82 -19.58 3.51
N ILE A 81 28.63 -18.95 4.67
CA ILE A 81 27.82 -17.71 4.82
C ILE A 81 28.19 -16.65 3.77
N ARG A 82 29.49 -16.58 3.42
CA ARG A 82 30.03 -15.70 2.37
C ARG A 82 29.49 -16.01 0.97
N GLU A 83 29.30 -17.28 0.62
CA GLU A 83 28.74 -17.70 -0.67
C GLU A 83 27.24 -17.38 -0.74
N ARG A 84 26.52 -17.53 0.38
CA ARG A 84 25.10 -17.10 0.46
C ARG A 84 24.94 -15.60 0.33
N LEU A 85 25.81 -14.80 0.96
CA LEU A 85 25.79 -13.34 0.83
C LEU A 85 26.12 -12.91 -0.61
N ASN A 86 27.11 -13.53 -1.25
CA ASN A 86 27.49 -13.23 -2.63
C ASN A 86 26.38 -13.54 -3.67
N ARG A 87 25.37 -14.35 -3.32
CA ARG A 87 24.22 -14.61 -4.19
C ARG A 87 23.18 -13.48 -4.20
N ILE A 88 23.24 -12.55 -3.25
CA ILE A 88 22.30 -11.43 -3.17
C ILE A 88 22.70 -10.38 -4.22
N ASP A 89 21.73 -9.95 -5.02
CA ASP A 89 21.92 -8.82 -5.95
C ASP A 89 21.91 -7.49 -5.19
N TYR A 90 23.03 -7.16 -4.56
CA TYR A 90 23.21 -5.89 -3.86
C TYR A 90 23.16 -4.68 -4.80
N ALA A 91 23.60 -4.83 -6.05
CA ALA A 91 23.62 -3.74 -7.01
C ALA A 91 22.20 -3.39 -7.45
N GLY A 92 21.40 -4.39 -7.83
CA GLY A 92 19.98 -4.23 -8.15
C GLY A 92 19.19 -3.71 -6.95
N ALA A 93 19.36 -4.32 -5.77
CA ALA A 93 18.64 -3.89 -4.57
C ALA A 93 18.94 -2.43 -4.17
N THR A 94 20.22 -2.04 -4.17
CA THR A 94 20.63 -0.68 -3.78
C THR A 94 20.11 0.36 -4.77
N THR A 95 20.13 0.05 -6.07
CA THR A 95 19.70 1.00 -7.11
C THR A 95 18.20 1.23 -7.11
N VAL A 96 17.38 0.20 -6.86
CA VAL A 96 15.93 0.37 -6.67
C VAL A 96 15.63 1.18 -5.41
N VAL A 97 16.31 0.88 -4.29
CA VAL A 97 16.11 1.62 -3.04
C VAL A 97 16.42 3.11 -3.23
N ILE A 98 17.54 3.43 -3.89
CA ILE A 98 17.90 4.83 -4.18
C ILE A 98 16.88 5.47 -5.14
N ALA A 99 16.43 4.77 -6.18
CA ALA A 99 15.42 5.28 -7.11
C ALA A 99 14.11 5.65 -6.38
N VAL A 100 13.64 4.78 -5.48
CA VAL A 100 12.44 5.01 -4.68
C VAL A 100 12.64 6.17 -3.70
N ILE A 101 13.80 6.27 -3.03
CA ILE A 101 14.11 7.38 -2.12
C ILE A 101 14.16 8.70 -2.89
N CYS A 102 14.84 8.76 -4.03
CA CYS A 102 14.88 9.96 -4.87
C CYS A 102 13.48 10.38 -5.30
N PHE A 103 12.65 9.44 -5.75
CA PHE A 103 11.27 9.72 -6.13
C PHE A 103 10.46 10.29 -4.96
N LEU A 104 10.52 9.62 -3.80
CA LEU A 104 9.84 10.05 -2.58
C LEU A 104 10.26 11.43 -2.10
N VAL A 105 11.56 11.70 -2.11
CA VAL A 105 12.10 13.00 -1.68
C VAL A 105 11.66 14.08 -2.67
N ALA A 106 11.67 13.81 -3.98
CA ALA A 106 11.18 14.74 -4.98
C ALA A 106 9.70 15.09 -4.75
N THR A 107 8.84 14.09 -4.55
CA THR A 107 7.40 14.30 -4.33
C THR A 107 7.09 14.87 -2.95
N SER A 108 7.90 14.60 -1.93
CA SER A 108 7.73 15.16 -0.59
C SER A 108 8.19 16.62 -0.49
N LEU A 109 9.28 16.99 -1.16
CA LEU A 109 9.80 18.36 -1.20
C LEU A 109 8.98 19.24 -2.15
N GLY A 110 8.62 18.69 -3.31
CA GLY A 110 7.88 19.37 -4.38
C GLY A 110 6.49 19.81 -3.93
N GLY A 111 6.20 21.10 -4.08
CA GLY A 111 4.92 21.70 -3.72
C GLY A 111 4.74 21.98 -2.22
N ASN A 112 5.43 21.26 -1.35
CA ASN A 112 5.34 21.42 0.10
C ASN A 112 6.33 22.48 0.63
N ILE A 113 7.63 22.16 0.58
CA ILE A 113 8.73 22.98 1.11
C ILE A 113 9.34 23.84 -0.01
N LYS A 114 9.49 23.26 -1.20
CA LYS A 114 10.10 23.89 -2.37
C LYS A 114 9.13 23.92 -3.56
N PRO A 115 9.20 24.91 -4.45
CA PRO A 115 8.42 24.89 -5.68
C PRO A 115 8.83 23.70 -6.56
N TRP A 116 7.91 23.20 -7.37
CA TRP A 116 8.18 22.09 -8.30
C TRP A 116 9.31 22.38 -9.29
N SER A 117 9.53 23.66 -9.62
CA SER A 117 10.60 24.12 -10.50
C SER A 117 11.97 24.25 -9.81
N ASP A 118 12.06 23.97 -8.50
CA ASP A 118 13.34 24.05 -7.79
C ASP A 118 14.32 23.01 -8.36
N PRO A 119 15.57 23.39 -8.70
CA PRO A 119 16.58 22.49 -9.24
C PRO A 119 16.81 21.23 -8.38
N ILE A 120 16.61 21.32 -7.07
CA ILE A 120 16.74 20.18 -6.15
C ILE A 120 15.64 19.14 -6.43
N VAL A 121 14.38 19.58 -6.59
CA VAL A 121 13.24 18.69 -6.87
C VAL A 121 13.40 18.03 -8.25
N LEU A 122 13.78 18.82 -9.27
CA LEU A 122 14.06 18.31 -10.60
C LEU A 122 15.27 17.36 -10.61
N GLY A 123 16.31 17.65 -9.82
CA GLY A 123 17.48 16.79 -9.65
C GLY A 123 17.12 15.44 -9.04
N PHE A 124 16.23 15.41 -8.04
CA PHE A 124 15.74 14.14 -7.47
C PHE A 124 14.83 13.37 -8.44
N PHE A 125 13.99 14.04 -9.24
CA PHE A 125 13.23 13.36 -10.30
C PHE A 125 14.15 12.77 -11.37
N ALA A 126 15.14 13.53 -11.83
CA ALA A 126 16.14 13.06 -12.77
C ALA A 126 16.94 11.89 -12.18
N GLY A 127 17.31 11.96 -10.90
CA GLY A 127 17.94 10.87 -10.16
C GLY A 127 17.06 9.62 -10.11
N ALA A 128 15.78 9.74 -9.79
CA ALA A 128 14.85 8.62 -9.77
C ALA A 128 14.77 7.93 -11.14
N ILE A 129 14.66 8.69 -12.23
CA ILE A 129 14.68 8.16 -13.60
C ILE A 129 16.01 7.48 -13.90
N LEU A 130 17.13 8.14 -13.60
CA LEU A 130 18.47 7.63 -13.85
C LEU A 130 18.72 6.31 -13.11
N PHE A 131 18.42 6.23 -11.81
CA PHE A 131 18.60 5.02 -11.02
C PHE A 131 17.64 3.90 -11.43
N THR A 132 16.43 4.24 -11.91
CA THR A 132 15.51 3.25 -12.49
C THR A 132 16.08 2.67 -13.80
N LEU A 133 16.62 3.53 -14.68
CA LEU A 133 17.28 3.07 -15.91
C LEU A 133 18.53 2.23 -15.59
N LEU A 134 19.31 2.66 -14.60
CA LEU A 134 20.50 1.94 -14.15
C LEU A 134 20.14 0.58 -13.55
N PHE A 135 19.05 0.49 -12.79
CA PHE A 135 18.47 -0.79 -12.33
C PHE A 135 18.12 -1.69 -13.52
N CYS A 136 17.41 -1.18 -14.52
CA CYS A 136 17.09 -1.96 -15.72
C CYS A 136 18.35 -2.48 -16.44
N VAL A 137 19.41 -1.68 -16.51
CA VAL A 137 20.68 -2.08 -17.14
C VAL A 137 21.42 -3.13 -16.31
N ILE A 138 21.46 -2.98 -14.98
CA ILE A 138 22.11 -3.93 -14.07
C ILE A 138 21.41 -5.28 -14.11
N GLU A 139 20.09 -5.29 -14.00
CA GLU A 139 19.27 -6.50 -14.10
C GLU A 139 19.44 -7.18 -15.47
N ALA A 140 19.45 -6.42 -16.56
CA ALA A 140 19.51 -6.98 -17.90
C ALA A 140 20.89 -7.52 -18.28
N LYS A 141 21.99 -6.98 -17.74
CA LYS A 141 23.36 -7.28 -18.21
C LYS A 141 24.31 -7.84 -17.16
N PHE A 142 24.11 -7.57 -15.88
CA PHE A 142 25.13 -7.80 -14.84
C PHE A 142 24.67 -8.71 -13.70
N ALA A 143 23.36 -8.89 -13.49
CA ALA A 143 22.86 -9.69 -12.39
C ALA A 143 23.03 -11.20 -12.65
N LEU A 144 23.86 -11.87 -11.83
CA LEU A 144 23.99 -13.34 -11.80
C LEU A 144 22.73 -14.03 -11.25
N HIS A 145 22.04 -13.37 -10.32
CA HIS A 145 20.77 -13.78 -9.74
C HIS A 145 19.79 -12.60 -9.78
N PRO A 146 19.13 -12.34 -10.94
CA PRO A 146 18.27 -11.16 -11.11
C PRO A 146 17.10 -11.16 -10.12
N LEU A 147 16.83 -10.00 -9.50
CA LEU A 147 15.61 -9.81 -8.70
C LEU A 147 14.38 -9.82 -9.60
N MET A 148 14.55 -9.42 -10.87
CA MET A 148 13.49 -9.34 -11.86
C MET A 148 13.91 -9.98 -13.18
N PRO A 149 13.78 -11.32 -13.31
CA PRO A 149 14.19 -12.04 -14.52
C PRO A 149 13.50 -11.49 -15.77
N TRP A 150 14.29 -11.10 -16.76
CA TRP A 150 13.79 -10.39 -17.95
C TRP A 150 12.72 -11.18 -18.71
N HIS A 151 12.80 -12.51 -18.74
CA HIS A 151 11.79 -13.38 -19.37
C HIS A 151 10.43 -13.34 -18.67
N ILE A 152 10.41 -13.07 -17.36
CA ILE A 152 9.17 -12.91 -16.59
C ILE A 152 8.55 -11.54 -16.90
N ILE A 153 9.33 -10.46 -16.93
CA ILE A 153 8.83 -9.10 -17.22
C ILE A 153 8.33 -8.97 -18.65
N THR A 154 9.01 -9.57 -19.62
CA THR A 154 8.60 -9.52 -21.03
C THR A 154 7.33 -10.33 -21.30
N SER A 155 6.98 -11.24 -20.41
CA SER A 155 5.73 -12.01 -20.50
C SER A 155 4.53 -11.12 -20.15
N ARG A 156 3.51 -11.13 -21.02
CA ARG A 156 2.33 -10.25 -20.92
C ARG A 156 1.60 -10.37 -19.57
N THR A 157 1.33 -11.60 -19.13
CA THR A 157 0.55 -11.85 -17.91
C THR A 157 1.28 -11.41 -16.63
N PRO A 158 2.55 -11.80 -16.37
CA PRO A 158 3.26 -11.31 -15.20
C PRO A 158 3.44 -9.79 -15.17
N PHE A 159 3.71 -9.16 -16.31
CA PHE A 159 3.80 -7.70 -16.40
C PHE A 159 2.47 -7.01 -16.08
N ALA A 160 1.37 -7.47 -16.69
CA ALA A 160 0.04 -6.95 -16.42
C ALA A 160 -0.32 -7.10 -14.93
N CYS A 161 -0.07 -8.27 -14.34
CA CYS A 161 -0.26 -8.53 -12.92
C CYS A 161 0.57 -7.59 -12.02
N ALA A 162 1.85 -7.35 -12.36
CA ALA A 162 2.70 -6.41 -11.64
C ALA A 162 2.17 -4.97 -11.72
N MET A 163 1.70 -4.54 -12.89
CA MET A 163 1.07 -3.22 -13.08
C MET A 163 -0.23 -3.07 -12.29
N VAL A 164 -1.12 -4.08 -12.33
CA VAL A 164 -2.35 -4.06 -11.51
C VAL A 164 -2.00 -3.93 -10.02
N ASN A 165 -0.99 -4.64 -9.54
CA ASN A 165 -0.52 -4.52 -8.16
C ASN A 165 -0.01 -3.11 -7.84
N LEU A 166 0.80 -2.52 -8.73
CA LEU A 166 1.32 -1.17 -8.55
C LEU A 166 0.18 -0.16 -8.45
N TRP A 167 -0.71 -0.09 -9.44
CA TRP A 167 -1.78 0.91 -9.50
C TRP A 167 -2.83 0.72 -8.41
N CYS A 168 -3.22 -0.52 -8.13
CA CYS A 168 -4.20 -0.83 -7.10
C CYS A 168 -3.68 -0.43 -5.71
N LEU A 169 -2.45 -0.81 -5.36
CA LEU A 169 -1.91 -0.43 -4.06
C LEU A 169 -1.54 1.04 -3.97
N MET A 170 -1.24 1.69 -5.09
CA MET A 170 -1.08 3.14 -5.14
C MET A 170 -2.38 3.84 -4.72
N ALA A 171 -3.51 3.47 -5.33
CA ALA A 171 -4.82 4.03 -5.00
C ALA A 171 -5.24 3.69 -3.56
N THR A 172 -5.14 2.43 -3.16
CA THR A 172 -5.62 2.00 -1.84
C THR A 172 -4.75 2.54 -0.70
N SER A 173 -3.42 2.62 -0.86
CA SER A 173 -2.54 3.18 0.18
C SER A 173 -2.76 4.69 0.35
N ALA A 174 -3.02 5.39 -0.75
CA ALA A 174 -3.42 6.79 -0.71
C ALA A 174 -4.72 7.01 0.09
N VAL A 175 -5.74 6.18 -0.15
CA VAL A 175 -7.01 6.22 0.61
C VAL A 175 -6.79 5.92 2.10
N ILE A 176 -5.99 4.90 2.42
CA ILE A 176 -5.65 4.57 3.82
C ILE A 176 -5.01 5.76 4.54
N TYR A 177 -4.17 6.53 3.84
CA TYR A 177 -3.52 7.70 4.42
C TYR A 177 -4.45 8.92 4.55
N ILE A 178 -5.25 9.21 3.52
CA ILE A 178 -6.01 10.46 3.44
C ILE A 178 -7.40 10.38 4.10
N THR A 179 -8.02 9.20 4.15
CA THR A 179 -9.36 9.03 4.70
C THR A 179 -9.45 9.29 6.22
N PRO A 180 -8.48 8.90 7.06
CA PRO A 180 -8.46 9.32 8.46
C PRO A 180 -8.43 10.84 8.63
N LEU A 181 -7.76 11.55 7.72
CA LEU A 181 -7.72 13.01 7.70
C LEU A 181 -9.11 13.62 7.44
N PHE A 182 -9.90 13.01 6.54
CA PHE A 182 -11.29 13.39 6.33
C PHE A 182 -12.13 13.24 7.61
N PHE A 183 -12.03 12.11 8.30
CA PHE A 183 -12.81 11.88 9.52
C PHE A 183 -12.39 12.80 10.67
N GLN A 184 -11.10 13.06 10.84
CA GLN A 184 -10.59 13.84 11.96
C GLN A 184 -10.67 15.35 11.70
N ALA A 185 -10.16 15.84 10.56
CA ALA A 185 -10.12 17.26 10.28
C ALA A 185 -11.50 17.83 9.89
N LEU A 186 -12.18 17.21 8.93
CA LEU A 186 -13.46 17.70 8.38
C LEU A 186 -14.68 17.34 9.21
N LEU A 187 -14.75 16.12 9.75
CA LEU A 187 -15.88 15.70 10.59
C LEU A 187 -15.63 15.92 12.08
N GLY A 188 -14.40 16.27 12.48
CA GLY A 188 -14.06 16.54 13.88
C GLY A 188 -14.16 15.31 14.78
N LEU A 189 -14.12 14.10 14.21
CA LEU A 189 -14.24 12.85 14.95
C LEU A 189 -12.94 12.55 15.70
N SER A 190 -13.05 11.93 16.87
CA SER A 190 -11.88 11.43 17.57
C SER A 190 -11.17 10.33 16.77
N PRO A 191 -9.84 10.16 16.96
CA PRO A 191 -9.08 9.03 16.41
C PRO A 191 -9.75 7.67 16.62
N SER A 192 -10.34 7.41 17.80
CA SER A 192 -11.11 6.17 18.05
C SER A 192 -12.28 5.99 17.09
N LEU A 193 -13.10 7.03 16.91
CA LEU A 193 -14.25 6.96 16.01
C LEU A 193 -13.82 6.81 14.56
N ALA A 194 -12.80 7.56 14.11
CA ALA A 194 -12.23 7.42 12.78
C ALA A 194 -11.73 6.00 12.50
N GLY A 195 -11.09 5.36 13.49
CA GLY A 195 -10.69 3.96 13.43
C GLY A 195 -11.88 3.01 13.29
N ILE A 196 -12.95 3.24 14.04
CA ILE A 196 -14.20 2.45 13.93
C ILE A 196 -14.80 2.57 12.52
N TYR A 197 -14.88 3.79 11.95
CA TYR A 197 -15.34 3.98 10.57
C TYR A 197 -14.46 3.27 9.54
N PHE A 198 -13.19 3.01 9.83
CA PHE A 198 -12.27 2.32 8.94
C PHE A 198 -12.37 0.78 9.00
N THR A 199 -12.88 0.25 10.12
CA THR A 199 -13.09 -1.20 10.36
C THR A 199 -13.76 -1.96 9.19
N PRO A 200 -14.83 -1.43 8.56
CA PRO A 200 -15.51 -2.13 7.47
C PRO A 200 -14.56 -2.45 6.32
N LYS A 201 -13.71 -1.50 5.92
CA LYS A 201 -12.73 -1.73 4.86
C LYS A 201 -11.88 -2.96 5.17
N VAL A 202 -11.38 -3.07 6.40
CA VAL A 202 -10.53 -4.19 6.82
C VAL A 202 -11.27 -5.53 6.81
N ILE A 203 -12.50 -5.56 7.32
CA ILE A 203 -13.36 -6.76 7.31
C ILE A 203 -13.56 -7.23 5.87
N PHE A 204 -13.90 -6.30 4.97
CA PHE A 204 -14.18 -6.61 3.57
C PHE A 204 -12.92 -7.00 2.78
N VAL A 205 -11.71 -6.51 3.14
CA VAL A 205 -10.44 -7.04 2.60
C VAL A 205 -10.31 -8.54 2.88
N CYS A 206 -10.65 -8.96 4.10
CA CYS A 206 -10.53 -10.35 4.50
C CYS A 206 -11.57 -11.21 3.77
N ILE A 207 -12.83 -10.74 3.71
CA ILE A 207 -13.91 -11.40 2.96
C ILE A 207 -13.55 -11.52 1.48
N GLY A 208 -13.06 -10.44 0.86
CA GLY A 208 -12.66 -10.40 -0.54
C GLY A 208 -11.53 -11.39 -0.84
N SER A 209 -10.54 -11.49 0.05
CA SER A 209 -9.43 -12.45 -0.10
C SER A 209 -9.90 -13.91 -0.06
N ILE A 210 -10.77 -14.24 0.90
CA ILE A 210 -11.36 -15.59 1.03
C ILE A 210 -12.24 -15.91 -0.20
N TYR A 211 -13.10 -14.97 -0.59
CA TYR A 211 -13.99 -15.12 -1.74
C TYR A 211 -13.19 -15.36 -3.02
N ALA A 212 -12.11 -14.61 -3.23
CA ALA A 212 -11.25 -14.78 -4.39
C ALA A 212 -10.58 -16.15 -4.43
N GLY A 213 -10.03 -16.60 -3.30
CA GLY A 213 -9.42 -17.93 -3.20
C GLY A 213 -10.42 -19.04 -3.51
N GLN A 214 -11.63 -18.98 -2.92
CA GLN A 214 -12.67 -19.97 -3.17
C GLN A 214 -13.18 -19.95 -4.62
N TYR A 215 -13.42 -18.77 -5.18
CA TYR A 215 -13.85 -18.62 -6.57
C TYR A 215 -12.82 -19.23 -7.52
N MET A 216 -11.54 -18.85 -7.40
CA MET A 216 -10.48 -19.38 -8.25
C MET A 216 -10.27 -20.88 -8.08
N SER A 217 -10.45 -21.42 -6.87
CA SER A 217 -10.35 -22.87 -6.64
C SER A 217 -11.45 -23.68 -7.35
N ARG A 218 -12.61 -23.06 -7.60
CA ARG A 218 -13.76 -23.72 -8.25
C ARG A 218 -13.80 -23.48 -9.76
N THR A 219 -13.46 -22.28 -10.21
CA THR A 219 -13.59 -21.89 -11.62
C THR A 219 -12.30 -22.04 -12.41
N GLY A 220 -11.14 -22.02 -11.74
CA GLY A 220 -9.84 -21.97 -12.39
C GLY A 220 -9.57 -20.66 -13.15
N GLU A 221 -10.42 -19.64 -12.99
CA GLU A 221 -10.34 -18.37 -13.74
C GLU A 221 -10.00 -17.18 -12.83
N PHE A 222 -8.75 -16.72 -12.86
CA PHE A 222 -8.33 -15.54 -12.09
C PHE A 222 -8.53 -14.20 -12.84
N ARG A 223 -8.64 -14.24 -14.18
CA ARG A 223 -8.78 -13.01 -15.01
C ARG A 223 -10.12 -12.31 -14.74
N LYS A 224 -11.24 -13.02 -14.83
CA LYS A 224 -12.58 -12.44 -14.68
C LYS A 224 -12.78 -11.81 -13.31
N ILE A 225 -12.32 -12.49 -12.26
CA ILE A 225 -12.43 -11.98 -10.89
C ILE A 225 -11.54 -10.75 -10.65
N THR A 226 -10.35 -10.69 -11.27
CA THR A 226 -9.46 -9.51 -11.19
C THR A 226 -10.09 -8.30 -11.88
N ILE A 227 -10.70 -8.48 -13.06
CA ILE A 227 -11.42 -7.40 -13.77
C ILE A 227 -12.62 -6.92 -12.94
N ALA A 228 -13.42 -7.84 -12.39
CA ALA A 228 -14.55 -7.48 -11.54
C ALA A 228 -14.11 -6.67 -10.31
N ALA A 229 -13.01 -7.06 -9.66
CA ALA A 229 -12.45 -6.32 -8.54
C ALA A 229 -11.89 -4.95 -8.95
N ALA A 230 -11.26 -4.83 -10.13
CA ALA A 230 -10.79 -3.55 -10.64
C ALA A 230 -11.95 -2.57 -10.93
N ILE A 231 -13.05 -3.07 -11.50
CA ILE A 231 -14.29 -2.28 -11.69
C ILE A 231 -14.86 -1.85 -10.33
N LEU A 232 -14.92 -2.76 -9.36
CA LEU A 232 -15.41 -2.44 -8.02
C LEU A 232 -14.54 -1.39 -7.31
N SER A 233 -13.21 -1.51 -7.41
CA SER A 233 -12.26 -0.51 -6.90
C SER A 233 -12.49 0.85 -7.57
N MET A 234 -12.67 0.87 -8.89
CA MET A 234 -12.95 2.10 -9.63
C MET A 234 -14.23 2.77 -9.14
N ILE A 235 -15.33 2.02 -9.02
CA ILE A 235 -16.61 2.55 -8.50
C ILE A 235 -16.42 3.11 -7.08
N ALA A 236 -15.70 2.40 -6.21
CA ALA A 236 -15.42 2.89 -4.86
C ALA A 236 -14.61 4.18 -4.88
N MET A 237 -13.55 4.28 -5.69
CA MET A 237 -12.73 5.49 -5.86
C MET A 237 -13.53 6.69 -6.37
N PHE A 238 -14.41 6.50 -7.35
CA PHE A 238 -15.34 7.55 -7.76
C PHE A 238 -16.32 7.93 -6.64
N GLY A 239 -16.80 6.96 -5.86
CA GLY A 239 -17.62 7.21 -4.67
C GLY A 239 -16.94 8.14 -3.67
N TYR A 240 -15.64 7.97 -3.41
CA TYR A 240 -14.87 8.86 -2.52
C TYR A 240 -14.80 10.31 -3.02
N THR A 241 -14.80 10.56 -4.33
CA THR A 241 -14.77 11.94 -4.88
C THR A 241 -16.03 12.74 -4.54
N SER A 242 -17.15 12.05 -4.32
CA SER A 242 -18.43 12.64 -3.96
C SER A 242 -18.57 12.93 -2.46
N TRP A 243 -17.58 12.57 -1.64
CA TRP A 243 -17.67 12.75 -0.20
C TRP A 243 -17.68 14.23 0.18
N THR A 244 -18.64 14.57 1.03
CA THR A 244 -18.84 15.85 1.70
C THR A 244 -19.11 15.62 3.18
N PRO A 245 -18.97 16.64 4.03
CA PRO A 245 -19.32 16.53 5.46
C PRO A 245 -20.78 16.06 5.69
N GLU A 246 -21.68 16.37 4.76
CA GLU A 246 -23.11 16.01 4.82
C GLU A 246 -23.44 14.64 4.22
N THR A 247 -22.44 13.94 3.67
CA THR A 247 -22.67 12.66 2.99
C THR A 247 -23.21 11.60 3.96
N ASN A 248 -24.18 10.81 3.50
CA ASN A 248 -24.77 9.75 4.30
C ASN A 248 -23.70 8.72 4.76
N LYS A 249 -23.66 8.43 6.06
CA LYS A 249 -22.73 7.47 6.68
C LYS A 249 -22.83 6.08 6.04
N LEU A 250 -24.02 5.67 5.61
CA LEU A 250 -24.20 4.39 4.91
C LEU A 250 -23.46 4.37 3.57
N PHE A 251 -23.48 5.49 2.83
CA PHE A 251 -22.75 5.60 1.55
C PHE A 251 -21.24 5.52 1.78
N MET A 252 -20.72 6.19 2.83
CA MET A 252 -19.31 6.08 3.20
C MET A 252 -18.91 4.64 3.55
N PHE A 253 -19.76 3.95 4.32
CA PHE A 253 -19.57 2.54 4.68
C PHE A 253 -19.51 1.64 3.44
N VAL A 254 -20.44 1.82 2.49
CA VAL A 254 -20.49 1.03 1.25
C VAL A 254 -19.24 1.27 0.39
N CYS A 255 -18.76 2.51 0.28
CA CYS A 255 -17.53 2.82 -0.45
C CYS A 255 -16.31 2.12 0.18
N LEU A 256 -16.17 2.21 1.51
CA LEU A 256 -15.10 1.55 2.27
C LEU A 256 -15.14 0.03 2.16
N ALA A 257 -16.33 -0.56 2.25
CA ALA A 257 -16.55 -1.98 2.07
C ALA A 257 -16.19 -2.44 0.64
N ALA A 258 -16.62 -1.71 -0.38
CA ALA A 258 -16.34 -2.02 -1.78
C ALA A 258 -14.83 -1.93 -2.09
N ASP A 259 -14.16 -0.87 -1.65
CA ASP A 259 -12.71 -0.72 -1.80
C ASP A 259 -11.94 -1.81 -1.04
N GLY A 260 -12.37 -2.14 0.18
CA GLY A 260 -11.82 -3.26 0.94
C GLY A 260 -11.93 -4.59 0.20
N LEU A 261 -13.13 -4.93 -0.26
CA LEU A 261 -13.40 -6.16 -0.99
C LEU A 261 -12.55 -6.26 -2.26
N ALA A 262 -12.48 -5.17 -3.03
CA ALA A 262 -11.68 -5.10 -4.25
C ALA A 262 -10.19 -5.35 -3.97
N MET A 263 -9.61 -4.67 -2.97
CA MET A 263 -8.22 -4.85 -2.57
C MET A 263 -7.93 -6.31 -2.19
N GLY A 264 -8.78 -6.93 -1.37
CA GLY A 264 -8.60 -8.33 -0.95
C GLY A 264 -8.60 -9.31 -2.12
N ILE A 265 -9.54 -9.11 -3.07
CA ILE A 265 -9.63 -9.93 -4.27
C ILE A 265 -8.38 -9.75 -5.13
N VAL A 266 -7.95 -8.52 -5.39
CA VAL A 266 -6.79 -8.21 -6.23
C VAL A 266 -5.51 -8.82 -5.65
N ILE A 267 -5.27 -8.66 -4.35
CA ILE A 267 -4.08 -9.23 -3.68
C ILE A 267 -4.01 -10.74 -3.88
N THR A 268 -5.12 -11.43 -3.69
CA THR A 268 -5.17 -12.90 -3.76
C THR A 268 -5.11 -13.38 -5.21
N ALA A 269 -5.86 -12.74 -6.12
CA ALA A 269 -5.95 -13.13 -7.52
C ALA A 269 -4.63 -12.91 -8.28
N ILE A 270 -3.93 -11.80 -8.03
CA ILE A 270 -2.64 -11.55 -8.66
C ILE A 270 -1.58 -12.52 -8.18
N LEU A 271 -1.52 -12.80 -6.87
CA LEU A 271 -0.51 -13.71 -6.33
C LEU A 271 -0.66 -15.11 -6.95
N ILE A 272 -1.90 -15.63 -7.01
CA ILE A 272 -2.18 -16.94 -7.63
C ILE A 272 -1.94 -16.90 -9.14
N GLY A 273 -2.35 -15.83 -9.82
CA GLY A 273 -2.12 -15.66 -11.27
C GLY A 273 -0.64 -15.58 -11.63
N LEU A 274 0.19 -14.98 -10.78
CA LEU A 274 1.65 -14.97 -10.96
C LEU A 274 2.23 -16.37 -10.73
N HIS A 275 1.83 -17.05 -9.66
CA HIS A 275 2.28 -18.41 -9.36
C HIS A 275 1.90 -19.42 -10.44
N SER A 276 0.77 -19.24 -11.11
CA SER A 276 0.34 -20.13 -12.20
C SER A 276 1.17 -19.97 -13.48
N CYS A 277 1.83 -18.83 -13.68
CA CYS A 277 2.60 -18.53 -14.89
C CYS A 277 4.05 -19.05 -14.88
N VAL A 278 4.64 -19.31 -13.72
CA VAL A 278 6.08 -19.65 -13.58
C VAL A 278 6.32 -21.06 -13.04
N ALA A 279 7.52 -21.59 -13.24
CA ALA A 279 7.91 -22.87 -12.64
C ALA A 279 8.10 -22.73 -11.12
N HIS A 280 8.05 -23.85 -10.38
CA HIS A 280 8.20 -23.84 -8.92
C HIS A 280 9.52 -23.21 -8.45
N SER A 281 10.59 -23.39 -9.22
CA SER A 281 11.91 -22.80 -8.98
C SER A 281 11.94 -21.27 -9.00
N GLU A 282 10.97 -20.63 -9.69
CA GLU A 282 10.90 -19.17 -9.86
C GLU A 282 9.80 -18.52 -9.02
N MET A 283 9.05 -19.31 -8.23
CA MET A 283 7.95 -18.80 -7.39
C MET A 283 8.43 -17.76 -6.37
N ALA A 284 9.61 -17.96 -5.77
CA ALA A 284 10.18 -17.02 -4.82
C ALA A 284 10.50 -15.67 -5.48
N THR A 285 11.07 -15.70 -6.69
CA THR A 285 11.45 -14.51 -7.46
C THR A 285 10.22 -13.72 -7.90
N ILE A 286 9.22 -14.36 -8.50
CA ILE A 286 8.01 -13.66 -8.95
C ILE A 286 7.20 -13.09 -7.77
N THR A 287 7.22 -13.77 -6.63
CA THR A 287 6.59 -13.29 -5.40
C THR A 287 7.30 -12.03 -4.91
N SER A 288 8.63 -12.06 -4.85
CA SER A 288 9.45 -10.92 -4.42
C SER A 288 9.25 -9.72 -5.35
N MET A 289 9.23 -9.94 -6.67
CA MET A 289 8.88 -8.94 -7.68
C MET A 289 7.49 -8.35 -7.41
N SER A 290 6.48 -9.19 -7.18
CA SER A 290 5.12 -8.75 -6.86
C SER A 290 5.08 -7.84 -5.63
N TYR A 291 5.77 -8.22 -4.54
CA TYR A 291 5.89 -7.40 -3.34
C TYR A 291 6.63 -6.08 -3.61
N LEU A 292 7.66 -6.09 -4.47
CA LEU A 292 8.38 -4.89 -4.86
C LEU A 292 7.45 -3.88 -5.53
N PHE A 293 6.74 -4.28 -6.59
CA PHE A 293 5.80 -3.41 -7.30
C PHE A 293 4.71 -2.87 -6.38
N ARG A 294 4.21 -3.71 -5.47
CA ARG A 294 3.15 -3.31 -4.56
C ARG A 294 3.65 -2.36 -3.47
N SER A 295 4.87 -2.55 -2.95
CA SER A 295 5.50 -1.62 -2.01
C SER A 295 5.79 -0.27 -2.69
N VAL A 296 6.36 -0.30 -3.89
CA VAL A 296 6.61 0.92 -4.68
C VAL A 296 5.30 1.66 -4.96
N GLY A 297 4.25 0.95 -5.40
CA GLY A 297 2.93 1.53 -5.61
C GLY A 297 2.39 2.20 -4.34
N GLY A 298 2.40 1.53 -3.20
CA GLY A 298 1.90 2.11 -1.94
C GLY A 298 2.66 3.36 -1.51
N VAL A 299 3.98 3.34 -1.65
CA VAL A 299 4.87 4.46 -1.32
C VAL A 299 4.64 5.67 -2.23
N ILE A 300 4.56 5.45 -3.54
CA ILE A 300 4.25 6.50 -4.53
C ILE A 300 2.84 7.06 -4.27
N GLY A 301 1.88 6.20 -3.95
CA GLY A 301 0.49 6.58 -3.73
C GLY A 301 0.34 7.55 -2.57
N VAL A 302 0.94 7.22 -1.42
CA VAL A 302 0.93 8.09 -0.24
C VAL A 302 1.64 9.41 -0.53
N SER A 303 2.81 9.37 -1.18
CA SER A 303 3.55 10.61 -1.43
C SER A 303 2.88 11.53 -2.45
N LEU A 304 2.32 10.97 -3.53
CA LEU A 304 1.65 11.77 -4.56
C LEU A 304 0.39 12.43 -4.00
N THR A 305 -0.41 11.66 -3.25
CA THR A 305 -1.63 12.20 -2.64
C THR A 305 -1.36 13.21 -1.55
N SER A 306 -0.31 12.99 -0.74
CA SER A 306 0.15 14.00 0.23
C SER A 306 0.61 15.29 -0.47
N ALA A 307 1.36 15.18 -1.58
CA ALA A 307 1.82 16.33 -2.35
C ALA A 307 0.66 17.12 -3.00
N ILE A 308 -0.33 16.42 -3.58
CA ILE A 308 -1.55 17.04 -4.13
C ILE A 308 -2.32 17.75 -3.02
N PHE A 309 -2.57 17.07 -1.90
CA PHE A 309 -3.29 17.62 -0.78
C PHE A 309 -2.62 18.90 -0.25
N GLN A 310 -1.33 18.82 0.09
CA GLN A 310 -0.55 19.96 0.59
C GLN A 310 -0.48 21.11 -0.41
N GLY A 311 -0.30 20.81 -1.70
CA GLY A 311 -0.23 21.80 -2.76
C GLY A 311 -1.54 22.57 -2.94
N VAL A 312 -2.68 21.86 -2.95
CA VAL A 312 -4.00 22.48 -3.10
C VAL A 312 -4.35 23.32 -1.87
N VAL A 313 -4.14 22.79 -0.65
CA VAL A 313 -4.36 23.53 0.60
C VAL A 313 -3.54 24.81 0.60
N LYS A 314 -2.22 24.74 0.32
CA LYS A 314 -1.36 25.92 0.27
C LYS A 314 -1.87 26.95 -0.74
N HIS A 315 -2.26 26.51 -1.93
CA HIS A 315 -2.74 27.41 -2.98
C HIS A 315 -4.01 28.15 -2.56
N ILE A 316 -4.99 27.45 -1.98
CA ILE A 316 -6.26 28.05 -1.52
C ILE A 316 -6.01 29.00 -0.34
N LEU A 317 -5.24 28.57 0.65
CA LEU A 317 -5.02 29.38 1.86
C LEU A 317 -4.26 30.68 1.55
N VAL A 318 -3.26 30.65 0.65
CA VAL A 318 -2.53 31.86 0.22
C VAL A 318 -3.45 32.84 -0.54
N GLN A 319 -4.48 32.34 -1.22
CA GLN A 319 -5.43 33.19 -1.93
C GLN A 319 -6.48 33.82 -1.01
N GLN A 320 -6.97 33.05 -0.03
CA GLN A 320 -8.12 33.40 0.81
C GLN A 320 -7.73 34.10 2.12
N ILE A 321 -6.61 33.71 2.74
CA ILE A 321 -6.16 34.28 4.01
C ILE A 321 -5.15 35.40 3.71
N LYS A 322 -5.56 36.65 3.96
CA LYS A 322 -4.71 37.84 3.84
C LYS A 322 -4.69 38.59 5.16
N GLY A 323 -3.51 38.88 5.68
CA GLY A 323 -3.33 39.58 6.95
C GLY A 323 -1.93 39.39 7.54
N PRO A 324 -1.60 40.09 8.65
CA PRO A 324 -0.29 40.01 9.29
C PRO A 324 0.06 38.61 9.83
N ASP A 325 -0.95 37.83 10.25
CA ASP A 325 -0.78 36.48 10.81
C ASP A 325 -1.06 35.35 9.79
N ALA A 326 -1.26 35.69 8.51
CA ALA A 326 -1.66 34.73 7.48
C ALA A 326 -0.65 33.57 7.34
N GLU A 327 0.65 33.85 7.40
CA GLU A 327 1.69 32.82 7.30
C GLU A 327 1.64 31.83 8.48
N LEU A 328 1.39 32.32 9.69
CA LEU A 328 1.26 31.50 10.89
C LEU A 328 0.04 30.56 10.78
N TYR A 329 -1.11 31.08 10.35
CA TYR A 329 -2.32 30.27 10.18
C TYR A 329 -2.17 29.23 9.07
N ILE A 330 -1.50 29.57 7.96
CA ILE A 330 -1.16 28.63 6.89
C ILE A 330 -0.24 27.52 7.41
N GLU A 331 0.74 27.86 8.24
CA GLU A 331 1.67 26.90 8.81
C GLU A 331 0.96 25.95 9.79
N ILE A 332 0.12 26.48 10.68
CA ILE A 332 -0.69 25.69 11.64
C ILE A 332 -1.61 24.73 10.89
N ALA A 333 -2.34 25.20 9.87
CA ALA A 333 -3.20 24.35 9.06
C ALA A 333 -2.40 23.19 8.44
N ARG A 334 -1.24 23.48 7.84
CA ARG A 334 -0.45 22.48 7.11
C ARG A 334 0.33 21.50 8.00
N LYS A 335 0.72 21.91 9.21
CA LYS A 335 1.48 21.07 10.15
C LYS A 335 0.61 20.31 11.15
N SER A 336 -0.44 20.92 11.66
CA SER A 336 -1.26 20.38 12.76
C SER A 336 -2.70 20.13 12.33
N MET A 337 -2.89 19.40 11.23
CA MET A 337 -4.18 19.20 10.56
C MET A 337 -5.30 18.64 11.46
N THR A 338 -4.94 17.86 12.49
CA THR A 338 -5.88 17.29 13.47
C THR A 338 -6.21 18.24 14.63
N GLU A 339 -5.38 19.25 14.88
CA GLU A 339 -5.56 20.23 15.97
C GLU A 339 -6.03 21.60 15.48
N VAL A 340 -6.21 21.78 14.16
CA VAL A 340 -6.69 23.00 13.50
C VAL A 340 -7.92 23.59 14.19
N ARG A 341 -8.85 22.72 14.61
CA ARG A 341 -10.10 23.13 15.31
C ARG A 341 -9.88 23.78 16.67
N ASN A 342 -8.76 23.49 17.33
CA ASN A 342 -8.43 24.03 18.65
C ASN A 342 -7.51 25.25 18.58
N LEU A 343 -6.78 25.40 17.46
CA LEU A 343 -5.71 26.39 17.31
C LEU A 343 -6.10 27.61 16.46
N LEU A 344 -7.21 27.55 15.71
CA LEU A 344 -7.59 28.60 14.76
C LEU A 344 -8.91 29.29 15.16
N PRO A 345 -9.02 30.61 14.92
CA PRO A 345 -10.28 31.34 15.07
C PRO A 345 -11.38 30.77 14.16
N PRO A 346 -12.68 30.88 14.54
CA PRO A 346 -13.80 30.31 13.79
C PRO A 346 -13.84 30.74 12.31
N ASP A 347 -13.61 32.03 12.04
CA ASP A 347 -13.67 32.59 10.68
C ASP A 347 -12.58 32.03 9.75
N ILE A 348 -11.41 31.68 10.31
CA ILE A 348 -10.29 31.09 9.56
C ILE A 348 -10.46 29.58 9.46
N LEU A 349 -11.03 28.95 10.50
CA LEU A 349 -11.30 27.53 10.54
C LEU A 349 -12.20 27.11 9.37
N ASP A 350 -13.27 27.84 9.08
CA ASP A 350 -14.18 27.51 7.97
C ASP A 350 -13.48 27.55 6.61
N VAL A 351 -12.65 28.58 6.37
CA VAL A 351 -11.82 28.68 5.15
C VAL A 351 -10.84 27.51 5.04
N VAL A 352 -10.24 27.10 6.16
CA VAL A 352 -9.31 25.97 6.20
C VAL A 352 -10.04 24.65 5.94
N LEU A 353 -11.21 24.43 6.54
CA LEU A 353 -12.01 23.23 6.33
C LEU A 353 -12.50 23.13 4.89
N ASP A 354 -12.95 24.22 4.28
CA ASP A 354 -13.31 24.26 2.85
C ASP A 354 -12.10 23.93 1.97
N SER A 355 -10.92 24.47 2.30
CA SER A 355 -9.68 24.14 1.59
C SER A 355 -9.34 22.65 1.67
N TYR A 356 -9.58 22.01 2.83
CA TYR A 356 -9.38 20.58 3.01
C TYR A 356 -10.38 19.77 2.21
N GLN A 357 -11.65 20.17 2.18
CA GLN A 357 -12.66 19.48 1.38
C GLN A 357 -12.29 19.49 -0.11
N VAL A 358 -11.85 20.63 -0.63
CA VAL A 358 -11.41 20.75 -2.03
C VAL A 358 -10.16 19.92 -2.28
N ALA A 359 -9.15 19.99 -1.40
CA ALA A 359 -7.92 19.22 -1.52
C ALA A 359 -8.17 17.70 -1.50
N LEU A 360 -9.09 17.23 -0.64
CA LEU A 360 -9.48 15.82 -0.59
C LEU A 360 -10.20 15.38 -1.86
N ARG A 361 -11.08 16.20 -2.44
CA ARG A 361 -11.74 15.88 -3.71
C ARG A 361 -10.73 15.67 -4.84
N TYR A 362 -9.74 16.57 -4.97
CA TYR A 362 -8.66 16.39 -5.96
C TYR A 362 -7.80 15.16 -5.67
N THR A 363 -7.54 14.89 -4.40
CA THR A 363 -6.77 13.71 -3.98
C THR A 363 -7.51 12.42 -4.33
N TYR A 364 -8.80 12.30 -4.02
CA TYR A 364 -9.62 11.16 -4.40
C TYR A 364 -9.80 11.03 -5.92
N ALA A 365 -9.89 12.15 -6.64
CA ALA A 365 -9.93 12.13 -8.10
C ALA A 365 -8.64 11.55 -8.69
N SER A 366 -7.48 11.85 -8.10
CA SER A 366 -6.22 11.23 -8.50
C SER A 366 -6.25 9.71 -8.27
N CYS A 367 -6.80 9.24 -7.14
CA CYS A 367 -6.98 7.80 -6.88
C CYS A 367 -7.92 7.14 -7.89
N ALA A 368 -8.98 7.82 -8.33
CA ALA A 368 -9.88 7.31 -9.37
C ALA A 368 -9.15 7.08 -10.70
N ILE A 369 -8.26 7.99 -11.10
CA ILE A 369 -7.41 7.82 -12.29
C ILE A 369 -6.53 6.57 -12.15
N MET A 370 -5.93 6.35 -10.97
CA MET A 370 -5.12 5.16 -10.68
C MET A 370 -5.94 3.87 -10.76
N SER A 371 -7.19 3.87 -10.29
CA SER A 371 -8.08 2.72 -10.42
C SER A 371 -8.51 2.48 -11.88
N CYS A 372 -8.64 3.50 -12.71
CA CYS A 372 -8.83 3.31 -14.16
C CYS A 372 -7.61 2.63 -14.80
N LEU A 373 -6.38 3.02 -14.40
CA LEU A 373 -5.16 2.35 -14.86
C LEU A 373 -5.05 0.91 -14.36
N THR A 374 -5.57 0.64 -13.16
CA THR A 374 -5.69 -0.72 -12.61
C THR A 374 -6.62 -1.56 -13.48
N LEU A 375 -7.79 -1.03 -13.86
CA LEU A 375 -8.73 -1.70 -14.75
C LEU A 375 -8.10 -1.96 -16.12
N PHE A 376 -7.47 -0.94 -16.72
CA PHE A 376 -6.78 -1.10 -18.01
C PHE A 376 -5.71 -2.19 -17.96
N SER A 377 -4.88 -2.19 -16.92
CA SER A 377 -3.84 -3.21 -16.71
C SER A 377 -4.44 -4.60 -16.51
N SER A 378 -5.61 -4.71 -15.87
CA SER A 378 -6.28 -6.00 -15.65
C SER A 378 -6.82 -6.61 -16.95
N LEU A 379 -7.16 -5.80 -17.94
CA LEU A 379 -7.64 -6.28 -19.25
C LEU A 379 -6.51 -6.92 -20.07
N LEU A 380 -5.26 -6.50 -19.85
CA LEU A 380 -4.06 -7.01 -20.51
C LEU A 380 -3.66 -8.42 -20.02
N ILE A 381 -4.22 -8.88 -18.90
CA ILE A 381 -4.02 -10.24 -18.39
C ILE A 381 -4.58 -11.23 -19.41
N GLN A 382 -3.72 -12.11 -19.94
CA GLN A 382 -4.19 -13.18 -20.82
C GLN A 382 -4.93 -14.24 -19.99
N GLY A 383 -6.03 -14.76 -20.52
CA GLY A 383 -6.78 -15.84 -19.87
C GLY A 383 -5.93 -17.11 -19.86
N GLY A 384 -5.36 -17.44 -18.71
CA GLY A 384 -4.75 -18.74 -18.45
C GLY A 384 -5.70 -19.54 -17.58
N ASP A 385 -6.24 -20.63 -18.11
CA ASP A 385 -6.97 -21.60 -17.30
C ASP A 385 -5.99 -22.28 -16.34
N LEU A 386 -6.22 -22.14 -15.03
CA LEU A 386 -5.46 -22.83 -13.98
C LEU A 386 -5.48 -24.36 -14.16
N HIS A 387 -6.44 -24.91 -14.91
CA HIS A 387 -6.57 -26.34 -15.20
C HIS A 387 -5.60 -26.90 -16.25
N THR A 388 -4.84 -26.05 -16.96
CA THR A 388 -3.96 -26.50 -18.06
C THR A 388 -2.57 -26.94 -17.61
N ARG A 389 -2.18 -26.72 -16.34
CA ARG A 389 -0.95 -27.27 -15.76
C ARG A 389 -1.30 -28.45 -14.84
N LYS A 390 -1.14 -29.67 -15.37
CA LYS A 390 -1.00 -30.89 -14.58
C LYS A 390 0.44 -31.06 -14.10
#